data_AF-A0A829QL45-F1
#
_entry.id   AF-A0A829QL45-F1
#
_cell.length_a   1.000
_cell.length_b   1.000
_cell.length_c   1.000
_cell.angle_alpha   90.00
_cell.angle_beta   90.00
_cell.angle_gamma   90.00
#
_symmetry.space_group_name_H-M   'P 1'
#
loop_
_entity.id
_entity.type
_entity.pdbx_description
1 polymer ?
#
loop_
_entity_poly.entity_id
_entity_poly.type
_entity_poly.pdbx_seq_one_letter_code
_entity_poly.pdbx_strand_id
1 'polypeptide(L)'
;MTSGIDNWRDSFVESVVRMAASPEIQISYLQELGVGTDELALEFDSLYVPERLSLTDRQSVYAVDLDRLLTAMSEAPDVGQWSYEGLQSDDRWAEVRLLAAELLASLRVSE
;
A
#
# COMPACT_ATOMS: atom_id res chain seq x y z
N MET A 1 21.77 18.58 -9.54
CA MET A 1 20.39 18.12 -9.80
C MET A 1 20.30 16.67 -9.39
N THR A 2 20.08 16.41 -8.11
CA THR A 2 20.01 15.07 -7.49
C THR A 2 18.76 15.04 -6.63
N SER A 3 17.59 15.25 -7.24
CA SER A 3 16.32 15.37 -6.50
C SER A 3 15.23 14.40 -6.97
N GLY A 4 15.51 13.59 -7.99
CA GLY A 4 14.50 12.69 -8.58
C GLY A 4 14.55 11.24 -8.09
N ILE A 5 15.67 10.80 -7.49
CA ILE A 5 15.88 9.39 -7.11
C ILE A 5 15.44 9.14 -5.66
N ASP A 6 15.81 10.03 -4.72
CA ASP A 6 15.41 9.90 -3.31
C ASP A 6 13.89 10.03 -3.13
N ASN A 7 13.24 10.91 -3.91
CA ASN A 7 11.80 11.15 -3.80
C ASN A 7 10.94 9.92 -4.14
N TRP A 8 11.40 9.01 -5.01
CA TRP A 8 10.59 7.87 -5.43
C TRP A 8 10.48 6.82 -4.32
N ARG A 9 11.61 6.44 -3.73
CA ARG A 9 11.64 5.47 -2.63
C ARG A 9 10.94 6.03 -1.40
N ASP A 10 11.14 7.31 -1.10
CA ASP A 10 10.45 7.96 0.03
C ASP A 10 8.93 7.98 -0.18
N SER A 11 8.47 8.34 -1.39
CA SER A 11 7.03 8.29 -1.74
C SER A 11 6.46 6.87 -1.61
N PHE A 12 7.20 5.85 -2.08
CA PHE A 12 6.79 4.46 -1.92
C PHE A 12 6.69 4.07 -0.44
N VAL A 13 7.68 4.43 0.39
CA VAL A 13 7.64 4.17 1.83
C VAL A 13 6.44 4.87 2.48
N GLU A 14 6.13 6.11 2.10
CA GLU A 14 4.95 6.82 2.59
C GLU A 14 3.63 6.14 2.18
N SER A 15 3.53 5.66 0.95
CA SER A 15 2.37 4.87 0.50
C SER A 15 2.21 3.60 1.34
N VAL A 16 3.31 2.87 1.58
CA VAL A 16 3.30 1.68 2.46
C VAL A 16 2.93 2.03 3.91
N VAL A 17 3.36 3.18 4.43
CA VAL A 17 2.92 3.68 5.75
C VAL A 17 1.41 3.88 5.82
N ARG A 18 0.82 4.49 4.79
CA ARG A 18 -0.65 4.69 4.70
C ARG A 18 -1.37 3.36 4.56
N MET A 19 -0.83 2.45 3.75
CA MET A 19 -1.38 1.10 3.56
C MET A 19 -1.36 0.27 4.86
N ALA A 20 -0.35 0.44 5.72
CA ALA A 20 -0.21 -0.27 7.00
C ALA A 20 -1.01 0.36 8.16
N ALA A 21 -1.56 1.56 7.97
CA ALA A 21 -2.27 2.28 9.03
C ALA A 21 -3.60 1.62 9.41
N SER A 22 -4.16 1.98 10.57
CA SER A 22 -5.48 1.48 10.96
C SER A 22 -6.58 1.99 10.01
N PRO A 23 -7.73 1.31 9.92
CA PRO A 23 -8.84 1.76 9.08
C PRO A 23 -9.22 3.22 9.34
N GLU A 24 -9.24 3.67 10.59
CA GLU A 24 -9.62 5.04 10.96
C GLU A 24 -8.66 6.08 10.38
N ILE A 25 -7.36 5.80 10.40
CA ILE A 25 -6.33 6.68 9.85
C ILE A 25 -6.42 6.70 8.32
N GLN A 26 -6.61 5.52 7.69
CA GLN A 26 -6.80 5.40 6.25
C GLN A 26 -8.04 6.19 5.79
N ILE A 27 -9.16 6.05 6.49
CA ILE A 27 -10.41 6.76 6.18
C ILE A 27 -10.21 8.27 6.33
N SER A 28 -9.60 8.75 7.41
CA SER A 28 -9.34 10.19 7.62
C SER A 28 -8.52 10.76 6.46
N TYR A 29 -7.46 10.06 6.07
CA TYR A 29 -6.60 10.46 4.96
C TYR A 29 -7.38 10.60 3.64
N LEU A 30 -8.18 9.59 3.29
CA LEU A 30 -8.95 9.56 2.05
C LEU A 30 -10.05 10.63 2.04
N GLN A 31 -10.68 10.88 3.19
CA GLN A 31 -11.69 11.93 3.34
C GLN A 31 -11.08 13.33 3.21
N GLU A 32 -9.89 13.55 3.76
CA GLU A 32 -9.16 14.82 3.60
C GLU A 32 -8.82 15.12 2.14
N LEU A 33 -8.53 14.09 1.35
CA LEU A 33 -8.27 14.19 -0.09
C LEU A 33 -9.54 14.23 -0.96
N GLY A 34 -10.67 13.77 -0.44
CA GLY A 34 -11.93 13.68 -1.19
C GLY A 34 -11.96 12.57 -2.25
N VAL A 35 -11.25 11.46 -1.99
CA VAL A 35 -11.09 10.32 -2.92
C VAL A 35 -11.72 9.03 -2.38
N GLY A 36 -11.78 8.00 -3.22
CA GLY A 36 -12.25 6.66 -2.86
C GLY A 36 -11.16 5.80 -2.20
N THR A 37 -11.53 4.64 -1.66
CA THR A 37 -10.56 3.75 -0.97
C THR A 37 -9.59 3.05 -1.92
N ASP A 38 -9.95 2.96 -3.19
CA ASP A 38 -9.10 2.51 -4.29
C ASP A 38 -7.84 3.36 -4.44
N GLU A 39 -7.84 4.63 -3.99
CA GLU A 39 -6.66 5.49 -4.05
C GLU A 39 -5.46 4.89 -3.29
N LEU A 40 -5.67 4.18 -2.18
CA LEU A 40 -4.56 3.51 -1.48
C LEU A 40 -3.85 2.50 -2.38
N ALA A 41 -4.62 1.73 -3.16
CA ALA A 41 -4.10 0.73 -4.07
C ALA A 41 -3.45 1.39 -5.30
N LEU A 42 -4.07 2.44 -5.85
CA LEU A 42 -3.57 3.18 -7.00
C LEU A 42 -2.26 3.91 -6.69
N GLU A 43 -2.15 4.55 -5.52
CA GLU A 43 -0.90 5.17 -5.06
C GLU A 43 0.21 4.13 -4.97
N PHE A 44 -0.06 2.97 -4.35
CA PHE A 44 0.90 1.88 -4.22
C PHE A 44 1.36 1.36 -5.58
N ASP A 45 0.41 1.00 -6.47
CA ASP A 45 0.70 0.50 -7.82
C ASP A 45 1.54 1.48 -8.63
N SER A 46 1.20 2.78 -8.57
CA SER A 46 1.93 3.83 -9.29
C SER A 46 3.40 3.96 -8.84
N LEU A 47 3.69 3.62 -7.57
CA LEU A 47 5.01 3.75 -6.95
C LEU A 47 5.79 2.43 -6.92
N TYR A 48 5.10 1.30 -7.04
CA TYR A 48 5.70 -0.03 -7.03
C TYR A 48 6.38 -0.34 -8.37
N VAL A 49 7.55 0.25 -8.58
CA VAL A 49 8.43 0.03 -9.73
C VAL A 49 9.72 -0.61 -9.23
N PRO A 50 9.86 -1.96 -9.27
CA PRO A 50 10.97 -2.67 -8.65
C PRO A 50 12.37 -2.12 -9.00
N GLU A 51 12.58 -1.74 -10.27
CA GLU A 51 13.85 -1.20 -10.77
C GLU A 51 14.21 0.16 -10.15
N ARG A 52 13.23 0.90 -9.62
CA ARG A 52 13.43 2.19 -8.94
C ARG A 52 13.56 2.06 -7.43
N LEU A 53 13.12 0.95 -6.86
CA LEU A 53 13.04 0.79 -5.41
C LEU A 53 14.28 0.14 -4.82
N SER A 54 15.06 -0.64 -5.57
CA SER A 54 16.23 -1.37 -5.04
C SER A 54 15.88 -2.18 -3.77
N LEU A 55 14.76 -2.89 -3.80
CA LEU A 55 14.29 -3.73 -2.69
C LEU A 55 15.21 -4.95 -2.51
N THR A 56 15.43 -5.35 -1.26
CA THR A 56 16.03 -6.66 -0.96
C THR A 56 15.08 -7.79 -1.35
N ASP A 57 15.57 -9.03 -1.50
CA ASP A 57 14.71 -10.19 -1.81
C ASP A 57 13.52 -10.31 -0.84
N ARG A 58 13.76 -10.07 0.46
CA ARG A 58 12.71 -10.11 1.49
C ARG A 58 11.68 -9.00 1.30
N GLN A 59 12.11 -7.76 1.02
CA GLN A 59 11.20 -6.65 0.76
C GLN A 59 10.38 -6.88 -0.50
N SER A 60 11.02 -7.44 -1.54
CA SER A 60 10.36 -7.78 -2.80
C SER A 60 9.25 -8.82 -2.60
N VAL A 61 9.46 -9.84 -1.75
CA VAL A 61 8.41 -10.82 -1.44
C VAL A 61 7.17 -10.14 -0.86
N TYR A 62 7.32 -9.31 0.17
CA TYR A 62 6.17 -8.63 0.77
C TYR A 62 5.49 -7.66 -0.20
N ALA A 63 6.26 -6.91 -1.02
CA ALA A 63 5.71 -5.99 -2.01
C ALA A 63 4.92 -6.73 -3.11
N VAL A 64 5.44 -7.86 -3.60
CA VAL A 64 4.75 -8.72 -4.58
C VAL A 64 3.47 -9.32 -4.00
N ASP A 65 3.50 -9.80 -2.76
CA ASP A 65 2.33 -10.42 -2.15
C ASP A 65 1.22 -9.38 -1.88
N LEU A 66 1.61 -8.16 -1.48
CA LEU A 66 0.68 -7.04 -1.37
C LEU A 66 0.06 -6.66 -2.73
N ASP A 67 0.87 -6.51 -3.77
CA ASP A 67 0.42 -6.22 -5.15
C ASP A 67 -0.57 -7.27 -5.68
N ARG A 68 -0.25 -8.56 -5.46
CA ARG A 68 -1.13 -9.67 -5.83
C ARG A 68 -2.46 -9.64 -5.11
N LEU A 69 -2.47 -9.31 -3.81
CA LEU A 69 -3.69 -9.22 -3.04
C LEU A 69 -4.59 -8.08 -3.53
N LEU A 70 -4.02 -6.91 -3.78
CA LEU A 70 -4.74 -5.75 -4.33
C LEU A 70 -5.30 -6.06 -5.73
N THR A 71 -4.52 -6.72 -6.59
CA THR A 71 -4.99 -7.18 -7.91
C THR A 71 -6.15 -8.17 -7.77
N ALA A 72 -6.04 -9.16 -6.88
CA ALA A 72 -7.10 -10.13 -6.65
C ALA A 72 -8.39 -9.49 -6.10
N MET A 73 -8.27 -8.44 -5.26
CA MET A 73 -9.42 -7.65 -4.79
C MET A 73 -10.11 -6.89 -5.93
N SER A 74 -9.34 -6.39 -6.91
CA SER A 74 -9.86 -5.71 -8.11
C SER A 74 -10.52 -6.67 -9.10
N GLU A 75 -10.02 -7.91 -9.21
CA GLU A 75 -10.58 -8.94 -10.10
C GLU A 75 -11.79 -9.68 -9.51
N ALA A 76 -11.93 -9.66 -8.18
CA ALA A 76 -13.06 -10.26 -7.49
C ALA A 76 -14.38 -9.53 -7.81
N PRO A 77 -15.55 -10.22 -7.74
CA PRO A 77 -16.84 -9.55 -7.83
C PRO A 77 -16.92 -8.38 -6.84
N ASP A 78 -17.45 -7.25 -7.31
CA ASP A 78 -17.67 -6.10 -6.45
C ASP A 78 -18.77 -6.41 -5.43
N VAL A 79 -18.34 -6.59 -4.19
CA VAL A 79 -19.18 -6.81 -3.00
C VAL A 79 -19.05 -5.64 -2.02
N GLY A 80 -18.51 -4.50 -2.47
CA GLY A 80 -18.26 -3.33 -1.65
C GLY A 80 -16.87 -3.28 -1.02
N GLN A 81 -15.92 -4.10 -1.47
CA GLN A 81 -14.56 -4.12 -0.91
C GLN A 81 -13.82 -2.79 -1.07
N TRP A 82 -14.14 -2.00 -2.10
CA TRP A 82 -13.56 -0.68 -2.35
C TRP A 82 -14.39 0.48 -1.75
N SER A 83 -15.28 0.17 -0.80
CA SER A 83 -16.00 1.18 -0.02
C SER A 83 -15.33 1.46 1.32
N TYR A 84 -15.68 2.58 1.96
CA TYR A 84 -15.25 2.87 3.32
C TYR A 84 -15.67 1.79 4.33
N GLU A 85 -16.84 1.16 4.15
CA GLU A 85 -17.28 0.03 4.97
C GLU A 85 -16.41 -1.21 4.73
N GLY A 86 -16.08 -1.49 3.47
CA GLY A 86 -15.17 -2.57 3.08
C GLY A 86 -13.78 -2.38 3.68
N LEU A 87 -13.23 -1.16 3.64
CA LEU A 87 -11.93 -0.82 4.25
C LEU A 87 -11.87 -1.17 5.75
N GLN A 88 -13.00 -1.10 6.46
CA GLN A 88 -13.12 -1.44 7.89
C GLN A 88 -13.38 -2.92 8.15
N SER A 89 -14.18 -3.58 7.30
CA SER A 89 -14.82 -4.87 7.63
C SER A 89 -14.43 -6.03 6.71
N ASP A 90 -13.85 -5.78 5.54
CA ASP A 90 -13.37 -6.83 4.65
C ASP A 90 -12.04 -7.39 5.19
N ASP A 91 -12.02 -8.70 5.45
CA ASP A 91 -10.84 -9.38 5.97
C ASP A 91 -9.61 -9.21 5.06
N ARG A 92 -9.80 -9.03 3.75
CA ARG A 92 -8.70 -8.80 2.80
C ARG A 92 -7.98 -7.48 3.09
N TRP A 93 -8.69 -6.44 3.52
CA TRP A 93 -8.05 -5.19 3.95
C TRP A 93 -7.23 -5.35 5.23
N ALA A 94 -7.62 -6.26 6.13
CA ALA A 94 -6.79 -6.61 7.29
C ALA A 94 -5.49 -7.30 6.86
N GLU A 95 -5.56 -8.19 5.86
CA GLU A 95 -4.39 -8.84 5.28
C GLU A 95 -3.48 -7.86 4.52
N VAL A 96 -4.06 -6.92 3.75
CA VAL A 96 -3.33 -5.79 3.13
C VAL A 96 -2.54 -5.01 4.17
N ARG A 97 -3.18 -4.61 5.28
CA ARG A 97 -2.50 -3.88 6.36
C ARG A 97 -1.39 -4.69 7.00
N LEU A 98 -1.58 -5.99 7.19
CA LEU A 98 -0.57 -6.88 7.75
C LEU A 98 0.66 -7.00 6.82
N LEU A 99 0.46 -7.26 5.53
CA LEU A 99 1.54 -7.34 4.55
C LEU A 99 2.28 -6.00 4.41
N ALA A 100 1.55 -4.89 4.39
CA ALA A 100 2.14 -3.55 4.38
C ALA A 100 2.95 -3.26 5.64
N ALA A 101 2.50 -3.71 6.82
CA ALA A 101 3.24 -3.55 8.07
C ALA A 101 4.55 -4.37 8.07
N GLU A 102 4.52 -5.60 7.56
CA GLU A 102 5.71 -6.44 7.40
C GLU A 102 6.72 -5.83 6.40
N LEU A 103 6.22 -5.33 5.27
CA LEU A 103 7.03 -4.59 4.30
C LEU A 103 7.66 -3.36 4.95
N LEU A 104 6.88 -2.54 5.64
CA LEU A 104 7.34 -1.33 6.33
C LEU A 104 8.41 -1.64 7.38
N ALA A 105 8.21 -2.68 8.19
CA ALA A 105 9.20 -3.12 9.17
C ALA A 105 10.51 -3.51 8.49
N SER A 106 10.45 -4.27 7.39
CA SER A 106 11.64 -4.66 6.64
C SER A 106 12.36 -3.49 5.95
N LEU A 107 11.63 -2.43 5.59
CA LEU A 107 12.19 -1.20 5.01
C LEU A 107 12.93 -0.35 6.05
N ARG A 108 12.47 -0.36 7.31
CA ARG A 108 13.07 0.40 8.42
C ARG A 108 14.31 -0.25 9.03
N VAL A 109 14.47 -1.56 8.89
CA VAL A 109 15.59 -2.33 9.46
C VAL A 109 16.79 -2.42 8.49
N SER A 110 16.71 -1.77 7.33
CA SER A 110 17.80 -1.76 6.34
C SER A 110 18.86 -0.69 6.67
N GLU A 111 19.69 -0.97 7.67
CA GLU A 111 21.03 -0.39 7.86
C GLU A 111 22.10 -1.47 7.71
#